data_AF-A0A1V2ZG13-F1
#
_entry.id   AF-A0A1V2ZG13-F1
#
_cell.length_a   1.000
_cell.length_b   1.000
_cell.length_c   1.000
_cell.angle_alpha   90.00
_cell.angle_beta   90.00
_cell.angle_gamma   90.00
#
_symmetry.space_group_name_H-M   'P 1'
#
loop_
_entity.id
_entity.type
_entity.pdbx_description
1 polymer ?
#
loop_
_entity_poly.entity_id
_entity_poly.type
_entity_poly.pdbx_seq_one_letter_code
_entity_poly.pdbx_strand_id
1 'polypeptide(L)'
;MLETILEALSLTTAPLGLLFLLAAFVAALVDGRWLPTTAYLEDGPPRSLHWVTRAGEVRSHPLRPGDPLAPVRSEQREVHYREEDPERIRLHRWSDAVRALRLTGLILLGAGVVLGILSTLLSLFVP
;
A
#
# COMPACT_ATOMS: atom_id res chain seq x y z
N MET A 1 -14.82 -3.26 37.01
CA MET A 1 -13.65 -4.10 36.64
C MET A 1 -13.56 -4.28 35.13
N LEU A 2 -14.54 -4.94 34.48
CA LEU A 2 -14.52 -5.14 33.03
C LEU A 2 -14.59 -3.81 32.23
N GLU A 3 -15.46 -2.89 32.63
CA GLU A 3 -15.58 -1.55 32.02
C GLU A 3 -14.23 -0.82 31.94
N THR A 4 -13.52 -0.73 33.06
CA THR A 4 -12.21 -0.06 33.16
C THR A 4 -11.17 -0.70 32.24
N ILE A 5 -11.20 -2.03 32.07
CA ILE A 5 -10.30 -2.73 31.15
C ILE A 5 -10.64 -2.37 29.70
N LEU A 6 -11.93 -2.38 29.34
CA LEU A 6 -12.38 -2.02 27.99
C LEU A 6 -12.05 -0.57 27.64
N GLU A 7 -12.24 0.34 28.59
CA GLU A 7 -11.92 1.76 28.45
C GLU A 7 -10.41 1.96 28.26
N ALA A 8 -9.57 1.35 29.11
CA ALA A 8 -8.11 1.45 28.98
C ALA A 8 -7.61 0.89 27.64
N LEU A 9 -8.16 -0.25 27.20
CA LEU A 9 -7.82 -0.83 25.90
C LEU A 9 -8.28 0.06 24.75
N SER A 10 -9.48 0.63 24.81
CA SER A 10 -9.98 1.57 23.80
C SER A 10 -9.09 2.81 23.71
N LEU A 11 -8.78 3.40 24.87
CA LEU A 11 -7.96 4.60 25.00
C LEU A 11 -6.52 4.38 24.49
N THR A 12 -6.03 3.14 24.51
CA THR A 12 -4.69 2.81 24.01
C THR A 12 -4.71 2.45 22.52
N THR A 13 -5.65 1.60 22.11
CA THR A 13 -5.69 1.03 20.74
C THR A 13 -6.20 2.03 19.70
N ALA A 14 -7.14 2.90 20.05
CA ALA A 14 -7.66 3.92 19.13
C ALA A 14 -6.59 4.95 18.70
N PRO A 15 -5.88 5.66 19.62
CA PRO A 15 -4.84 6.59 19.20
C PRO A 15 -3.66 5.88 18.55
N LEU A 16 -3.32 4.66 18.96
CA LEU A 16 -2.28 3.88 18.30
C LEU A 16 -2.68 3.56 16.85
N GLY A 17 -3.92 3.11 16.61
CA GLY A 17 -4.44 2.89 15.26
C GLY A 17 -4.43 4.17 14.41
N LEU A 18 -4.78 5.31 15.00
CA LEU A 18 -4.72 6.61 14.34
C LEU A 18 -3.28 6.98 13.94
N LEU A 19 -2.30 6.76 14.81
CA LEU A 19 -0.88 6.98 14.51
C LEU A 19 -0.40 6.13 13.34
N PHE A 20 -0.79 4.84 13.29
CA PHE A 20 -0.45 3.96 12.17
C PHE A 20 -1.09 4.43 10.86
N LEU A 21 -2.34 4.91 10.90
CA LEU A 21 -3.00 5.47 9.72
C LEU A 21 -2.34 6.77 9.26
N LEU A 22 -1.93 7.63 10.18
CA LEU A 22 -1.18 8.86 9.86
C LEU A 22 0.17 8.51 9.22
N ALA A 23 0.89 7.54 9.79
CA ALA A 23 2.14 7.05 9.22
C ALA A 23 1.91 6.42 7.83
N ALA A 24 0.82 5.68 7.63
CA ALA A 24 0.47 5.11 6.33
C ALA A 24 0.17 6.20 5.30
N PHE A 25 -0.48 7.28 5.73
CA PHE A 25 -0.75 8.45 4.90
C PHE A 25 0.54 9.17 4.50
N VAL A 26 1.44 9.43 5.45
CA VAL A 26 2.75 10.03 5.17
C VAL A 26 3.57 9.12 4.24
N ALA A 27 3.60 7.82 4.51
CA ALA A 27 4.27 6.85 3.66
C ALA A 27 3.68 6.84 2.23
N ALA A 28 2.36 6.94 2.09
CA ALA A 28 1.71 7.04 0.78
C ALA A 28 2.05 8.33 0.03
N LEU A 29 2.19 9.46 0.74
CA LEU A 29 2.65 10.71 0.15
C LEU A 29 4.10 10.62 -0.32
N VAL A 30 4.97 9.99 0.47
CA VAL A 30 6.40 9.79 0.15
C VAL A 30 6.59 8.77 -0.98
N ASP A 31 5.78 7.71 -1.03
CA ASP A 31 5.85 6.68 -2.07
C ASP A 31 5.48 7.26 -3.45
N GLY A 32 4.71 8.35 -3.48
CA GLY A 32 4.42 9.13 -4.69
C GLY A 32 3.29 8.53 -5.54
N ARG A 33 3.07 9.13 -6.72
CA ARG A 33 2.02 8.70 -7.65
C ARG A 33 2.56 7.65 -8.61
N TRP A 34 2.04 6.43 -8.46
CA TRP A 34 2.31 5.29 -9.35
C TRP A 34 1.14 5.09 -10.32
N LEU A 35 1.41 5.23 -11.61
CA LEU A 35 0.42 5.15 -12.68
C LEU A 35 0.51 3.78 -13.37
N PRO A 36 -0.63 3.09 -13.59
CA PRO A 36 -0.64 1.86 -14.36
C PRO A 36 -0.30 2.13 -15.83
N THR A 37 0.50 1.25 -16.42
CA THR A 37 0.77 1.19 -17.85
C THR A 37 0.95 -0.25 -18.29
N THR A 38 0.62 -0.53 -19.55
CA THR A 38 0.97 -1.81 -20.16
C THR A 38 2.39 -1.71 -20.69
N ALA A 39 3.24 -2.63 -20.28
CA ALA A 39 4.57 -2.77 -20.84
C ALA A 39 4.65 -4.00 -21.74
N TYR A 40 5.34 -3.82 -22.85
CA TYR A 40 5.58 -4.82 -23.90
C TYR A 40 6.99 -5.35 -23.77
N LEU A 41 7.14 -6.64 -23.97
CA LEU A 41 8.43 -7.31 -23.93
C LEU A 41 9.01 -7.34 -25.34
N GLU A 42 10.23 -6.82 -25.49
CA GLU A 42 11.01 -6.96 -26.71
C GLU A 42 12.07 -8.04 -26.49
N ASP A 43 11.90 -9.16 -27.21
CA ASP A 43 12.84 -10.27 -27.20
C ASP A 43 14.02 -9.95 -28.14
N GLY A 44 14.99 -9.19 -27.62
CA GLY A 44 16.29 -8.92 -28.24
C GLY A 44 17.44 -9.14 -27.24
N PRO A 45 18.72 -9.16 -27.67
CA PRO A 45 19.86 -9.08 -26.75
C PRO A 45 20.29 -7.60 -26.54
N PRO A 46 20.06 -6.97 -25.37
CA PRO A 46 19.44 -7.50 -24.14
C PRO A 46 17.91 -7.41 -24.15
N ARG A 47 17.25 -8.32 -23.44
CA ARG A 47 15.78 -8.37 -23.36
C ARG A 47 15.30 -7.10 -22.67
N SER A 48 14.34 -6.39 -23.25
CA SER A 48 13.91 -5.09 -22.72
C SER A 48 12.40 -4.99 -22.60
N LEU A 49 11.97 -4.24 -21.61
CA LEU A 49 10.56 -3.95 -21.34
C LEU A 49 10.30 -2.52 -21.81
N HIS A 50 9.33 -2.33 -22.71
CA HIS A 50 9.00 -1.04 -23.31
C HIS A 50 7.59 -0.62 -22.88
N TRP A 51 7.43 0.62 -22.46
CA TRP A 51 6.12 1.17 -22.15
C TRP A 51 6.01 2.62 -22.61
N VAL A 52 4.77 3.07 -22.74
CA VAL A 52 4.44 4.44 -23.12
C VAL A 52 3.95 5.16 -21.87
N THR A 53 4.58 6.28 -21.52
CA THR A 53 4.12 7.13 -20.42
C THR A 53 2.83 7.86 -20.81
N ARG A 54 2.12 8.46 -19.84
CA ARG A 54 0.94 9.29 -20.15
C ARG A 54 1.26 10.50 -21.02
N ALA A 55 2.51 10.97 -21.01
CA ALA A 55 2.97 12.04 -21.87
C ALA A 55 3.23 11.59 -23.32
N GLY A 56 3.06 10.29 -23.62
CA GLY A 56 3.33 9.71 -24.94
C GLY A 56 4.80 9.36 -25.16
N GLU A 57 5.64 9.41 -24.12
CA GLU A 57 7.06 9.09 -24.23
C GLU A 57 7.27 7.58 -24.14
N VAL A 58 8.08 7.04 -25.05
CA VAL A 58 8.48 5.64 -25.02
C VAL A 58 9.69 5.49 -24.10
N ARG A 59 9.59 4.63 -23.10
CA ARG A 59 10.68 4.31 -22.18
C ARG A 59 10.97 2.81 -22.24
N SER A 60 12.23 2.45 -22.01
CA SER A 60 12.70 1.08 -22.03
C SER A 60 13.49 0.76 -20.77
N HIS A 61 13.34 -0.46 -20.26
CA HIS A 61 14.13 -0.98 -19.16
C HIS A 61 14.77 -2.32 -19.55
N PRO A 62 16.11 -2.43 -19.55
CA PRO A 62 16.77 -3.69 -19.85
C PRO A 62 16.55 -4.67 -18.68
N LEU A 63 16.01 -5.85 -19.00
CA LEU A 63 15.80 -6.93 -18.05
C LEU A 63 17.07 -7.74 -17.87
N ARG A 64 17.39 -8.06 -16.61
CA ARG A 64 18.47 -8.98 -16.28
C ARG A 64 17.93 -10.42 -16.16
N PRO A 65 18.76 -11.46 -16.38
CA PRO A 65 18.36 -12.83 -16.11
C PRO A 65 17.91 -13.00 -14.65
N GLY A 66 16.69 -13.48 -14.43
CA GLY A 66 16.11 -13.65 -13.09
C GLY A 66 15.40 -12.41 -12.51
N ASP A 67 15.24 -11.34 -13.30
CA ASP A 67 14.50 -10.16 -12.86
C ASP A 67 13.01 -10.49 -12.60
N PRO A 68 12.44 -10.14 -11.43
CA PRO A 68 11.01 -10.35 -11.14
C PRO A 68 10.08 -9.63 -12.13
N LEU A 69 10.57 -8.62 -12.84
CA LEU A 69 9.84 -7.90 -13.89
C LEU A 69 9.68 -8.73 -15.16
N ALA A 70 10.56 -9.72 -15.41
CA ALA A 70 10.48 -10.58 -16.58
C ALA A 70 9.17 -11.40 -16.56
N PRO A 71 8.29 -11.24 -17.56
CA PRO A 71 7.08 -12.04 -17.64
C PRO A 71 7.44 -13.51 -17.94
N VAL A 72 6.81 -14.43 -17.20
CA VAL A 72 7.07 -15.88 -17.32
C VAL A 72 6.36 -16.49 -18.54
N ARG A 73 5.27 -15.88 -19.01
CA ARG A 73 4.38 -16.47 -20.04
C ARG A 73 3.68 -15.50 -21.00
N SER A 74 3.79 -14.19 -20.80
CA SER A 74 3.06 -13.19 -21.60
C SER A 74 4.01 -12.18 -22.23
N GLU A 75 3.73 -11.77 -23.46
CA GLU A 75 4.45 -10.69 -24.16
C GLU A 75 4.11 -9.29 -23.59
N GLN A 76 3.10 -9.23 -22.72
CA GLN A 76 2.59 -8.01 -22.12
C GLN A 76 2.47 -8.18 -20.60
N ARG A 77 2.80 -7.14 -19.85
CA ARG A 77 2.63 -7.10 -18.39
C ARG A 77 2.18 -5.72 -17.94
N GLU A 78 1.19 -5.68 -17.05
CA GLU A 78 0.82 -4.44 -16.38
C GLU A 78 1.91 -4.09 -15.37
N VAL A 79 2.44 -2.87 -15.47
CA VAL A 79 3.45 -2.34 -14.56
C VAL A 79 3.05 -0.93 -14.13
N HIS A 80 3.60 -0.47 -13.03
CA HIS A 80 3.40 0.87 -12.55
C HIS A 80 4.69 1.66 -12.63
N TYR A 81 4.66 2.83 -13.28
CA TYR A 81 5.79 3.76 -13.31
C TYR A 81 5.51 4.95 -12.39
N ARG A 82 6.58 5.56 -11.87
CA ARG A 82 6.48 6.78 -11.06
C ARG A 82 6.40 7.99 -11.97
N GLU A 83 5.41 8.87 -11.76
CA GLU A 83 5.18 10.05 -12.60
C GLU A 83 6.38 11.01 -12.62
N GLU A 84 7.03 11.21 -11.47
CA GLU A 84 8.17 12.11 -11.27
C GLU A 84 9.51 11.54 -11.76
N ASP A 85 9.62 10.21 -11.81
CA ASP A 85 10.83 9.49 -12.22
C ASP A 85 10.42 8.29 -13.08
N PRO A 86 10.21 8.50 -14.40
CA PRO A 86 9.72 7.47 -15.29
C PRO A 86 10.64 6.26 -15.42
N GLU A 87 11.89 6.32 -14.95
CA GLU A 87 12.83 5.18 -14.98
C GLU A 87 12.51 4.14 -13.90
N ARG A 88 11.78 4.53 -12.85
CA ARG A 88 11.36 3.62 -11.79
C ARG A 88 10.06 2.92 -12.15
N ILE A 89 10.17 1.62 -12.39
CA ILE A 89 9.05 0.72 -12.61
C ILE A 89 8.89 -0.27 -11.46
N ARG A 90 7.64 -0.60 -11.12
CA ARG A 90 7.26 -1.58 -10.10
C ARG A 90 6.12 -2.44 -10.60
N LEU A 91 6.07 -3.68 -10.09
CA LEU A 91 5.00 -4.62 -10.42
C LEU A 91 3.69 -4.34 -9.67
N HIS A 92 3.79 -3.71 -8.50
CA HIS A 92 2.65 -3.45 -7.62
C HIS A 92 2.44 -1.94 -7.48
N ARG A 93 1.17 -1.54 -7.48
CA ARG A 93 0.75 -0.14 -7.41
C ARG A 93 1.21 0.57 -6.15
N TRP A 94 1.15 -0.11 -5.00
CA TRP A 94 1.50 0.44 -3.68
C TRP A 94 2.61 -0.39 -3.06
N SER A 95 3.53 0.26 -2.36
CA SER A 95 4.50 -0.44 -1.51
C SER A 95 3.79 -1.33 -0.50
N ASP A 96 4.27 -2.57 -0.33
CA ASP A 96 3.77 -3.52 0.67
C ASP A 96 3.80 -2.91 2.08
N ALA A 97 4.76 -2.02 2.35
CA ALA A 97 4.85 -1.30 3.61
C ALA A 97 3.64 -0.37 3.84
N VAL A 98 3.21 0.40 2.83
CA VAL A 98 2.03 1.29 2.95
C VAL A 98 0.77 0.47 3.20
N ARG A 99 0.64 -0.65 2.48
CA ARG A 99 -0.50 -1.57 2.65
C ARG A 99 -0.52 -2.17 4.05
N ALA A 100 0.62 -2.65 4.54
CA ALA A 100 0.73 -3.21 5.89
C ALA A 100 0.38 -2.16 6.95
N LEU A 101 0.98 -0.96 6.87
CA LEU A 101 0.76 0.12 7.84
C LEU A 101 -0.71 0.55 7.88
N ARG A 102 -1.35 0.65 6.71
CA ARG A 102 -2.78 0.98 6.60
C ARG A 102 -3.67 -0.11 7.21
N LEU A 103 -3.39 -1.38 6.93
CA LEU A 103 -4.15 -2.51 7.48
C LEU A 103 -4.01 -2.57 9.00
N THR A 104 -2.79 -2.48 9.52
CA THR A 104 -2.52 -2.46 10.97
C THR A 104 -3.24 -1.29 11.64
N GLY A 105 -3.13 -0.09 11.07
CA GLY A 105 -3.82 1.09 11.60
C GLY A 105 -5.34 0.94 11.62
N LEU A 106 -5.93 0.39 10.56
CA LEU A 106 -7.38 0.16 10.48
C LEU A 106 -7.86 -0.88 11.49
N ILE A 107 -7.11 -1.97 11.68
CA ILE A 107 -7.43 -3.02 12.65
C ILE A 107 -7.39 -2.45 14.08
N LEU A 108 -6.31 -1.74 14.42
CA LEU A 108 -6.15 -1.15 15.76
C LEU A 108 -7.21 -0.09 16.05
N LEU A 109 -7.49 0.79 15.08
CA LEU A 109 -8.52 1.81 15.22
C LEU A 109 -9.91 1.16 15.37
N GLY A 110 -10.23 0.18 14.51
CA GLY A 110 -11.49 -0.55 14.57
C GLY A 110 -11.69 -1.26 15.90
N ALA A 111 -10.67 -1.94 16.39
CA ALA A 111 -10.69 -2.59 17.71
C ALA A 111 -10.94 -1.56 18.83
N GLY A 112 -10.22 -0.44 18.82
CA GLY A 112 -10.39 0.62 19.82
C GLY A 112 -11.79 1.23 19.83
N VAL A 113 -12.37 1.47 18.64
CA VAL A 113 -13.75 1.98 18.50
C VAL A 113 -14.76 0.96 19.06
N VAL A 114 -14.63 -0.31 18.71
CA VAL A 114 -15.54 -1.37 19.21
C VAL A 114 -15.48 -1.50 20.72
N LEU A 115 -14.27 -1.49 21.30
CA LEU A 115 -14.07 -1.55 22.74
C LEU A 115 -14.65 -0.33 23.46
N GLY A 116 -14.50 0.86 22.88
CA GLY A 116 -15.06 2.10 23.43
C GLY A 116 -16.60 2.11 23.41
N ILE A 117 -17.20 1.65 22.30
CA ILE A 117 -18.65 1.46 22.21
C ILE A 117 -19.11 0.46 23.28
N LEU A 118 -18.44 -0.69 23.40
CA LEU A 118 -18.81 -1.71 24.38
C LEU A 118 -18.70 -1.20 25.82
N SER A 119 -17.63 -0.47 26.14
CA SER A 119 -17.45 0.19 27.44
C SER A 119 -18.59 1.17 27.74
N THR A 120 -18.95 2.01 26.77
CA THR A 120 -20.04 2.99 26.91
C THR A 120 -21.39 2.31 27.14
N LEU A 121 -21.68 1.25 26.39
CA LEU A 121 -22.91 0.48 26.55
C LEU A 121 -22.95 -0.18 27.93
N LEU A 122 -21.84 -0.77 28.39
CA LEU A 122 -21.78 -1.39 29.70
C LEU A 122 -22.09 -0.38 30.81
N SER A 123 -21.49 0.81 30.74
CA SER A 123 -21.71 1.92 31.69
C SER A 123 -23.18 2.38 31.72
N LEU A 124 -23.84 2.37 30.57
CA LEU A 124 -25.24 2.81 30.45
C LEU A 124 -26.25 1.77 30.95
N PHE A 125 -25.99 0.48 30.72
CA PHE A 125 -26.93 -0.62 31.03
C PHE A 125 -26.65 -1.31 32.37
N VAL A 126 -25.43 -1.22 32.88
CA VAL A 126 -24.99 -1.83 34.14
C VAL A 126 -24.26 -0.74 34.96
N PRO A 127 -25.02 0.16 35.62
CA PRO A 127 -24.46 1.23 36.43
C PRO A 127 -23.81 0.71 37.72
#